data_AF-A0A2J0N1Z3-F1
#
_entry.id   AF-A0A2J0N1Z3-F1
#
_cell.length_a   1.000
_cell.length_b   1.000
_cell.length_c   1.000
_cell.angle_alpha   90.00
_cell.angle_beta   90.00
_cell.angle_gamma   90.00
#
_symmetry.space_group_name_H-M   'P 1'
#
loop_
_entity.id
_entity.type
_entity.pdbx_description
1 polymer ?
#
loop_
_entity_poly.entity_id
_entity_poly.type
_entity_poly.pdbx_seq_one_letter_code
_entity_poly.pdbx_strand_id
1 'polypeptide(L)'
;MIIGTGIDIIEVSRIKKALDMWGDKFLNRVFTKKELSYASKKKFSHENLAARFACKESVLKAFGDTRVGIRLKNIEILNDSKGKPEVILHREARAFADKNKLDKIIVSMSHTNNYAVSNAVLWRNKK
;
A
#
# COMPACT_ATOMS: atom_id res chain seq x y z
N MET A 1 16.91 -4.11 -13.24
CA MET A 1 16.66 -5.51 -12.86
C MET A 1 15.57 -5.54 -11.79
N ILE A 2 14.70 -6.54 -11.86
CA ILE A 2 13.70 -6.80 -10.83
C ILE A 2 14.40 -7.46 -9.64
N ILE A 3 14.17 -6.96 -8.43
CA ILE A 3 14.79 -7.50 -7.20
C ILE A 3 13.76 -8.04 -6.20
N GLY A 4 12.47 -7.89 -6.50
CA GLY A 4 11.39 -8.36 -5.66
C GLY A 4 10.04 -8.12 -6.32
N THR A 5 9.07 -8.97 -6.00
CA THR A 5 7.68 -8.82 -6.43
C THR A 5 6.75 -9.27 -5.33
N GLY A 6 5.55 -8.68 -5.27
CA GLY A 6 4.53 -9.06 -4.32
C GLY A 6 3.15 -8.86 -4.91
N ILE A 7 2.22 -9.70 -4.47
CA ILE A 7 0.80 -9.61 -4.82
C ILE A 7 -0.03 -9.80 -3.57
N ASP A 8 -1.13 -9.05 -3.48
CA ASP A 8 -2.09 -9.19 -2.39
C ASP A 8 -3.52 -8.98 -2.87
N ILE A 9 -4.45 -9.68 -2.23
CA ILE A 9 -5.89 -9.56 -2.44
C ILE A 9 -6.60 -9.44 -1.09
N ILE A 10 -7.51 -8.48 -0.99
CA ILE A 10 -8.23 -8.14 0.23
C ILE A 10 -9.72 -8.11 -0.05
N GLU A 11 -10.49 -8.75 0.83
CA GLU A 11 -11.93 -8.56 0.88
C GLU A 11 -12.27 -7.15 1.39
N VAL A 12 -13.08 -6.41 0.64
CA VAL A 12 -13.56 -5.07 1.04
C VAL A 12 -14.35 -5.16 2.35
N SER A 13 -15.09 -6.26 2.56
CA SER A 13 -15.83 -6.54 3.80
C SER A 13 -14.92 -6.63 5.03
N ARG A 14 -13.68 -7.10 4.89
CA ARG A 14 -12.71 -7.18 5.99
C ARG A 14 -12.27 -5.80 6.45
N ILE A 15 -12.11 -4.85 5.53
CA ILE A 15 -11.81 -3.45 5.87
C ILE A 15 -12.99 -2.78 6.55
N LYS A 16 -14.21 -3.03 6.08
CA LYS A 16 -15.45 -2.56 6.73
C LYS A 16 -15.54 -3.05 8.17
N LYS A 17 -15.42 -4.36 8.39
CA LYS A 17 -15.41 -4.97 9.73
C LYS A 17 -14.32 -4.39 10.63
N ALA A 18 -13.12 -4.18 10.11
CA ALA A 18 -12.02 -3.57 10.87
C ALA A 18 -12.33 -2.12 11.29
N LEU A 19 -12.96 -1.35 10.40
CA LEU A 19 -13.39 0.00 10.69
C LEU A 19 -14.53 0.02 11.73
N ASP A 20 -15.50 -0.87 11.62
CA ASP A 20 -16.62 -0.98 12.57
C ASP A 20 -16.13 -1.36 13.97
N MET A 21 -15.17 -2.29 14.07
CA MET A 21 -14.66 -2.76 15.36
C MET A 21 -13.66 -1.80 16.03
N TRP A 22 -12.83 -1.10 15.26
CA TRP A 22 -11.69 -0.36 15.81
C TRP A 22 -11.63 1.12 15.40
N GLY A 23 -12.47 1.55 14.47
CA GLY A 23 -12.60 2.95 14.04
C GLY A 23 -11.26 3.61 13.71
N ASP A 24 -11.06 4.78 14.30
CA ASP A 24 -9.86 5.60 14.10
C ASP A 24 -8.56 4.92 14.55
N LYS A 25 -8.60 3.96 15.49
CA LYS A 25 -7.38 3.24 15.89
C LYS A 25 -6.83 2.39 14.74
N PHE A 26 -7.72 1.72 13.99
CA PHE A 26 -7.34 0.98 12.80
C PHE A 26 -6.84 1.93 11.71
N LEU A 27 -7.61 2.99 11.41
CA LEU A 27 -7.26 3.95 10.36
C LEU A 27 -5.88 4.58 10.61
N ASN A 28 -5.65 5.06 11.83
CA ASN A 28 -4.40 5.71 12.20
C ASN A 28 -3.22 4.75 12.32
N ARG A 29 -3.45 3.43 12.44
CA ARG A 29 -2.38 2.42 12.44
C ARG A 29 -1.92 2.07 11.03
N VAL A 30 -2.82 2.09 10.05
CA VAL A 30 -2.56 1.58 8.69
C VAL A 30 -2.31 2.69 7.68
N PHE A 31 -3.05 3.80 7.78
CA PHE A 31 -3.06 4.85 6.77
C PHE A 31 -2.42 6.15 7.27
N THR A 32 -1.83 6.90 6.36
CA THR A 32 -1.37 8.26 6.60
C THR A 32 -2.55 9.24 6.53
N LYS A 33 -2.34 10.46 7.04
CA LYS A 33 -3.35 11.53 6.94
C LYS A 33 -3.69 11.88 5.49
N LYS A 34 -2.70 11.83 4.58
CA LYS A 34 -2.91 12.11 3.16
C LYS A 34 -3.77 11.05 2.48
N GLU A 35 -3.53 9.77 2.80
CA GLU A 35 -4.35 8.66 2.30
C GLU A 35 -5.79 8.76 2.78
N LEU A 36 -6.01 9.05 4.07
CA LEU A 36 -7.35 9.22 4.63
C LEU A 36 -8.08 10.41 4.00
N SER A 37 -7.38 11.54 3.80
CA SER A 37 -7.94 12.71 3.13
C SER A 37 -8.29 12.44 1.66
N TYR A 38 -7.52 11.62 0.97
CA TYR A 38 -7.85 11.20 -0.39
C TYR A 38 -9.09 10.29 -0.40
N ALA A 39 -9.12 9.28 0.47
CA ALA A 39 -10.18 8.28 0.50
C ALA A 39 -11.54 8.87 0.94
N SER A 40 -11.55 9.83 1.86
CA SER A 40 -12.78 10.46 2.35
C SER A 40 -13.48 11.33 1.31
N LYS A 41 -12.74 11.84 0.32
CA LYS A 41 -13.28 12.67 -0.77
C LYS A 41 -13.98 11.86 -1.88
N LYS A 42 -13.99 10.53 -1.81
CA LYS A 42 -14.50 9.65 -2.87
C LYS A 42 -15.75 8.90 -2.42
N LYS A 43 -16.68 8.69 -3.37
CA LYS A 43 -17.97 7.97 -3.18
C LYS A 43 -17.81 6.49 -2.75
N PHE A 44 -16.62 5.92 -2.88
CA PHE A 44 -16.27 4.52 -2.60
C PHE A 44 -15.15 4.41 -1.56
N SER A 45 -15.37 4.95 -0.36
CA SER A 45 -14.31 5.10 0.64
C SER A 45 -13.73 3.74 1.08
N HIS A 46 -14.57 2.72 1.28
CA HIS A 46 -14.12 1.38 1.73
C HIS A 46 -13.31 0.63 0.67
N GLU A 47 -13.74 0.66 -0.58
CA GLU A 47 -13.03 0.06 -1.71
C GLU A 47 -11.68 0.76 -1.92
N ASN A 48 -11.64 2.08 -1.78
CA ASN A 48 -10.41 2.87 -1.85
C ASN A 48 -9.42 2.56 -0.72
N LEU A 49 -9.92 2.32 0.50
CA LEU A 49 -9.10 1.90 1.63
C LEU A 49 -8.61 0.45 1.45
N ALA A 50 -9.45 -0.43 0.92
CA ALA A 50 -9.08 -1.82 0.62
C ALA A 50 -7.99 -1.91 -0.46
N ALA A 51 -8.10 -1.14 -1.55
CA ALA A 51 -7.07 -1.08 -2.59
C ALA A 51 -5.72 -0.60 -2.04
N ARG A 52 -5.73 0.44 -1.18
CA ARG A 52 -4.52 0.93 -0.52
C ARG A 52 -3.94 -0.08 0.45
N PHE A 53 -4.78 -0.78 1.20
CA PHE A 53 -4.35 -1.85 2.10
C PHE A 53 -3.64 -2.95 1.30
N ALA A 54 -4.29 -3.48 0.25
CA ALA A 54 -3.72 -4.49 -0.63
C ALA A 54 -2.39 -4.01 -1.25
N CYS A 55 -2.31 -2.73 -1.64
CA CYS A 55 -1.09 -2.19 -2.19
C CYS A 55 0.06 -2.13 -1.19
N LYS A 56 -0.19 -1.67 0.04
CA LYS A 56 0.81 -1.69 1.11
C LYS A 56 1.32 -3.10 1.38
N GLU A 57 0.42 -4.09 1.44
CA GLU A 57 0.78 -5.50 1.62
C GLU A 57 1.57 -6.06 0.44
N SER A 58 1.20 -5.72 -0.80
CA SER A 58 1.94 -6.13 -1.99
C SER A 58 3.37 -5.58 -2.01
N VAL A 59 3.57 -4.33 -1.57
CA VAL A 59 4.91 -3.72 -1.42
C VAL A 59 5.69 -4.40 -0.30
N LEU A 60 5.06 -4.67 0.84
CA LEU A 60 5.70 -5.38 1.95
C LEU A 60 6.16 -6.78 1.56
N LYS A 61 5.32 -7.53 0.83
CA LYS A 61 5.68 -8.84 0.26
C LYS A 61 6.83 -8.73 -0.73
N ALA A 62 6.83 -7.69 -1.57
CA ALA A 62 7.90 -7.46 -2.52
C ALA A 62 9.26 -7.20 -1.84
N PHE A 63 9.27 -6.65 -0.62
CA PHE A 63 10.48 -6.49 0.19
C PHE A 63 11.06 -7.82 0.72
N GLY A 64 10.32 -8.93 0.63
CA GLY A 64 10.84 -10.28 0.85
C GLY A 64 10.50 -10.94 2.20
N ASP A 65 9.88 -10.24 3.16
CA ASP A 65 9.24 -10.85 4.35
C ASP A 65 8.33 -9.82 5.07
N THR A 66 7.24 -10.26 5.68
CA THR A 66 6.39 -9.44 6.56
C THR A 66 7.00 -9.25 7.96
N ARG A 67 8.06 -9.99 8.28
CA ARG A 67 8.79 -9.93 9.56
C ARG A 67 9.82 -8.80 9.68
N VAL A 68 9.99 -7.97 8.65
CA VAL A 68 10.99 -6.87 8.61
C VAL A 68 10.64 -5.71 9.56
N GLY A 69 9.56 -5.83 10.36
CA GLY A 69 9.15 -4.81 11.33
C GLY A 69 8.63 -3.52 10.68
N ILE A 70 8.44 -3.51 9.36
CA ILE A 70 7.94 -2.35 8.62
C ILE A 70 6.43 -2.24 8.84
N ARG A 71 6.02 -1.12 9.43
CA ARG A 71 4.60 -0.81 9.62
C ARG A 71 3.96 -0.41 8.29
N LEU A 72 2.73 -0.86 8.03
CA LEU A 72 1.98 -0.49 6.82
C LEU A 72 1.86 1.03 6.61
N LYS A 73 1.76 1.82 7.69
CA LYS A 73 1.73 3.28 7.63
C LYS A 73 3.00 3.93 7.06
N ASN A 74 4.12 3.20 7.04
CA ASN A 74 5.37 3.66 6.45
C ASN A 74 5.41 3.51 4.92
N ILE A 75 4.40 2.86 4.33
CA ILE A 75 4.21 2.72 2.90
C ILE A 75 2.97 3.55 2.56
N GLU A 76 3.12 4.74 2.00
CA GLU A 76 2.03 5.64 1.64
C GLU A 76 1.66 5.46 0.16
N ILE A 77 0.37 5.30 -0.14
CA ILE A 77 -0.15 5.10 -1.49
C ILE A 77 -1.03 6.29 -1.90
N LEU A 78 -0.50 7.11 -2.79
CA LEU A 78 -1.22 8.24 -3.41
C LEU A 78 -1.41 7.99 -4.89
N ASN A 79 -2.33 8.74 -5.51
CA ASN A 79 -2.48 8.74 -6.95
C ASN A 79 -1.93 10.05 -7.50
N ASP A 80 -1.25 10.00 -8.64
CA ASP A 80 -0.87 11.19 -9.39
C ASP A 80 -2.10 11.89 -10.01
N SER A 81 -1.89 13.00 -10.71
CA SER A 81 -2.96 13.75 -11.37
C SER A 81 -3.69 12.97 -12.47
N LYS A 82 -3.09 11.89 -12.98
CA LYS A 82 -3.67 10.99 -14.00
C LYS A 82 -4.31 9.75 -13.36
N GLY A 83 -4.31 9.64 -12.04
CA GLY A 83 -4.90 8.52 -11.31
C GLY A 83 -3.97 7.31 -11.17
N LYS A 84 -2.71 7.37 -11.61
CA LYS A 84 -1.76 6.27 -11.45
C LYS A 84 -1.29 6.21 -9.98
N PRO A 85 -1.26 5.03 -9.34
CA PRO A 85 -0.78 4.89 -7.98
C PRO A 85 0.75 5.03 -7.88
N GLU A 86 1.19 5.73 -6.84
CA GLU A 86 2.59 5.97 -6.48
C GLU A 86 2.84 5.55 -5.03
N VAL A 87 4.04 5.00 -4.80
CA VAL A 87 4.48 4.54 -3.48
C VAL A 87 5.47 5.54 -2.90
N ILE A 88 5.15 6.06 -1.71
CA ILE A 88 6.02 6.93 -0.93
C ILE A 88 6.44 6.16 0.33
N LEU A 89 7.75 6.04 0.54
CA LEU A 89 8.29 5.30 1.67
C LEU A 89 8.75 6.23 2.78
N HIS A 90 8.48 5.82 4.02
CA HIS A 90 8.87 6.52 5.23
C HIS A 90 9.64 5.58 6.16
N ARG A 91 10.44 6.16 7.08
CA ARG A 91 11.07 5.46 8.22
C ARG A 91 11.74 4.14 7.81
N GLU A 92 11.38 3.02 8.43
CA GLU A 92 11.95 1.69 8.21
C GLU A 92 11.79 1.23 6.75
N ALA A 93 10.69 1.60 6.08
CA ALA A 93 10.48 1.28 4.67
C ALA A 93 11.44 2.04 3.75
N ARG A 94 11.70 3.32 4.06
CA ARG A 94 12.71 4.12 3.34
C ARG A 94 14.11 3.56 3.55
N ALA A 95 14.46 3.23 4.79
CA ALA A 95 15.75 2.64 5.13
C ALA A 95 15.99 1.30 4.39
N PHE A 96 14.94 0.48 4.22
CA PHE A 96 15.02 -0.73 3.41
C PHE A 96 15.34 -0.42 1.95
N ALA A 97 14.65 0.55 1.35
CA ALA A 97 14.89 0.95 -0.04
C ALA A 97 16.32 1.48 -0.24
N ASP A 98 16.84 2.28 0.70
CA ASP A 98 18.21 2.79 0.68
C ASP A 98 19.25 1.68 0.74
N LYS A 99 19.11 0.77 1.72
CA LYS A 99 20.02 -0.37 1.90
C LYS A 99 20.10 -1.24 0.64
N ASN A 100 18.96 -1.44 -0.04
CA ASN A 100 18.87 -2.29 -1.23
C ASN A 100 19.15 -1.55 -2.55
N LYS A 101 19.45 -0.24 -2.48
CA LYS A 101 19.65 0.65 -3.64
C LYS A 101 18.47 0.57 -4.60
N LEU A 102 17.25 0.66 -4.07
CA LEU A 102 16.03 0.57 -4.85
C LEU A 102 15.79 1.90 -5.58
N ASP A 103 15.58 1.82 -6.90
CA ASP A 103 15.34 2.99 -7.74
C ASP A 103 13.86 3.30 -7.88
N LYS A 104 13.03 2.26 -8.08
CA LYS A 104 11.59 2.42 -8.31
C LYS A 104 10.79 1.29 -7.67
N ILE A 105 9.61 1.63 -7.17
CA ILE A 105 8.55 0.68 -6.86
C ILE A 105 7.42 0.94 -7.85
N ILE A 106 7.08 -0.09 -8.63
CA ILE A 106 6.01 -0.03 -9.61
C ILE A 106 4.85 -0.83 -9.03
N VAL A 107 3.69 -0.20 -8.93
CA VAL A 107 2.47 -0.83 -8.42
C VAL A 107 1.33 -0.68 -9.40
N SER A 108 0.40 -1.62 -9.36
CA SER A 108 -0.89 -1.51 -10.02
C SER A 108 -1.94 -2.11 -9.09
N MET A 109 -3.12 -1.49 -9.06
CA MET A 109 -4.22 -1.86 -8.18
C MET A 109 -5.51 -1.95 -8.98
N SER A 110 -6.39 -2.87 -8.60
CA SER A 110 -7.75 -2.95 -9.13
C SER A 110 -8.71 -3.32 -8.00
N HIS A 111 -9.98 -2.99 -8.16
CA HIS A 111 -10.99 -3.39 -7.19
C HIS A 111 -12.37 -3.56 -7.83
N THR A 112 -13.18 -4.36 -7.15
CA THR A 112 -14.63 -4.48 -7.32
C THR A 112 -15.28 -4.06 -6.00
N ASN A 113 -16.59 -4.28 -5.87
CA ASN A 113 -17.30 -4.06 -4.60
C ASN A 113 -16.90 -5.05 -3.50
N ASN A 114 -16.35 -6.22 -3.89
CA ASN A 114 -16.08 -7.33 -2.98
C ASN A 114 -14.59 -7.51 -2.69
N TYR A 115 -13.74 -7.28 -3.69
CA TYR A 115 -12.31 -7.54 -3.60
C TYR A 115 -11.49 -6.36 -4.11
N ALA A 116 -10.34 -6.13 -3.50
CA ALA A 116 -9.29 -5.28 -4.01
C ALA A 116 -8.00 -6.09 -4.17
N VAL A 117 -7.30 -5.89 -5.27
CA VAL A 117 -6.04 -6.58 -5.59
C VAL A 117 -4.97 -5.56 -5.91
N SER A 118 -3.72 -5.89 -5.55
CA SER A 118 -2.56 -5.10 -5.93
C SER A 118 -1.36 -5.98 -6.24
N ASN A 119 -0.56 -5.56 -7.21
CA ASN A 119 0.77 -6.10 -7.46
C ASN A 119 1.83 -5.01 -7.30
N ALA A 120 3.02 -5.41 -6.84
CA ALA A 120 4.19 -4.57 -6.69
C ALA A 120 5.42 -5.23 -7.32
N VAL A 121 6.27 -4.40 -7.91
CA VAL A 121 7.57 -4.78 -8.48
C VAL A 121 8.63 -3.80 -8.00
N LEU A 122 9.69 -4.34 -7.40
CA LEU A 122 10.86 -3.57 -7.01
C LEU A 122 11.87 -3.56 -8.15
N TRP A 123 12.27 -2.37 -8.57
CA TRP A 123 13.22 -2.18 -9.65
C TRP A 123 14.49 -1.49 -9.14
N ARG A 124 15.63 -2.03 -9.56
CA ARG A 124 16.96 -1.44 -9.37
C ARG A 124 17.68 -1.33 -10.70
N ASN A 125 18.25 -0.16 -11.00
CA ASN A 125 19.10 0.06 -12.16
C ASN A 125 20.41 -0.73 -12.00
N LYS A 126 20.89 -1.32 -13.11
CA LYS A 126 22.26 -1.83 -13.13
C LYS A 126 23.15 -0.58 -13.11
N LYS A 127 23.93 -0.42 -12.04
CA LYS A 127 25.11 0.47 -12.10
C LYS A 127 26.17 -0.22 -12.93
#